data_AF-A0A7S0SKG6-F1
#
_entry.id   AF-A0A7S0SKG6-F1
#
_cell.length_a   1.000
_cell.length_b   1.000
_cell.length_c   1.000
_cell.angle_alpha   90.00
_cell.angle_beta   90.00
_cell.angle_gamma   90.00
#
_symmetry.space_group_name_H-M   'P 1'
#
loop_
_entity.id
_entity.type
_entity.pdbx_description
1 polymer ?
#
loop_
_entity_poly.entity_id
_entity_poly.type
_entity_poly.pdbx_seq_one_letter_code
_entity_poly.pdbx_strand_id
1 'polypeptide(L)'
;AAALARGSSARATAATAMNHTSSRSHAIFTIHVQHTGPASGPASGASSDITRAKMHLVDLAGSERAKRTKAEGQRLKEGIQINKGLLALGNVISALGDDK
;
A
#
# COMPACT_ATOMS: atom_id res chain seq x y z
N ALA A 1 -17.91 3.39 1.23
CA ALA A 1 -17.42 3.05 2.59
C ALA A 1 -17.38 1.54 2.85
N ALA A 2 -18.42 0.76 2.55
CA ALA A 2 -18.50 -0.67 2.92
C ALA A 2 -17.37 -1.57 2.38
N ALA A 3 -16.90 -1.36 1.14
CA ALA A 3 -15.79 -2.14 0.59
C ALA A 3 -14.46 -1.88 1.32
N LEU A 4 -14.21 -0.62 1.71
CA LEU A 4 -13.04 -0.24 2.50
C LEU A 4 -13.09 -0.85 3.90
N ALA A 5 -14.25 -0.78 4.56
CA ALA A 5 -14.45 -1.40 5.87
C ALA A 5 -14.23 -2.92 5.81
N ARG A 6 -14.83 -3.62 4.83
CA ARG A 6 -14.62 -5.07 4.65
C ARG A 6 -13.17 -5.42 4.34
N GLY A 7 -12.50 -4.66 3.47
CA GLY A 7 -11.09 -4.84 3.16
C GLY A 7 -10.19 -4.62 4.38
N SER A 8 -10.52 -3.63 5.21
CA SER A 8 -9.84 -3.37 6.48
C SER A 8 -10.05 -4.52 7.48
N SER A 9 -11.27 -5.06 7.59
CA SER A 9 -11.56 -6.21 8.46
C SER A 9 -10.91 -7.52 8.02
N ALA A 10 -10.72 -7.73 6.71
CA ALA A 10 -10.02 -8.90 6.17
C ALA A 10 -8.49 -8.81 6.34
N ARG A 11 -7.98 -7.64 6.72
CA ARG A 11 -6.55 -7.42 6.90
C ARG A 11 -6.05 -8.17 8.14
N ALA A 12 -4.95 -8.91 7.99
CA ALA A 12 -4.34 -9.59 9.12
C ALA A 12 -3.87 -8.57 10.16
N THR A 13 -4.59 -8.52 11.28
CA THR A 13 -4.26 -7.73 12.47
C THR A 13 -3.99 -8.73 13.58
N ALA A 14 -2.81 -8.67 14.19
CA ALA A 14 -2.46 -9.55 15.29
C ALA A 14 -1.70 -8.75 16.35
N ALA A 15 -2.21 -8.73 17.58
CA ALA A 15 -1.59 -8.02 18.69
C ALA A 15 -0.18 -8.56 18.97
N THR A 16 0.84 -7.69 18.94
CA THR A 16 2.19 -8.00 19.48
C THR A 16 2.30 -7.43 20.90
N ALA A 17 3.27 -7.93 21.69
CA ALA A 17 3.61 -7.38 23.01
C ALA A 17 4.08 -5.91 23.00
N MET A 18 4.32 -5.32 21.83
CA MET A 18 4.80 -3.93 21.66
C MET A 18 3.75 -3.01 21.02
N ASN A 19 2.69 -3.59 20.43
CA ASN A 19 1.59 -2.83 19.83
C ASN A 19 0.33 -3.71 19.78
N HIS A 20 -0.71 -3.29 20.50
CA HIS A 20 -2.02 -3.95 20.51
C HIS A 20 -2.69 -3.91 19.13
N THR A 21 -2.29 -2.94 18.29
CA THR A 21 -2.85 -2.67 16.97
C THR A 21 -1.75 -2.42 15.93
N SER A 22 -0.75 -3.30 15.80
CA SER A 22 0.15 -3.22 14.63
C SER A 22 -0.46 -3.95 13.43
N SER A 23 -0.59 -3.22 12.33
CA SER A 23 -0.85 -3.79 11.01
C SER A 23 0.32 -4.69 10.63
N ARG A 24 0.19 -6.02 10.72
CA ARG A 24 1.27 -6.97 10.35
C ARG A 24 1.30 -7.33 8.87
N SER A 25 0.60 -6.56 8.06
CA SER A 25 0.54 -6.69 6.60
C SER A 25 0.60 -5.32 5.95
N HIS A 26 1.21 -5.23 4.78
CA HIS A 26 1.15 -4.02 3.96
C HIS A 26 -0.19 -4.01 3.20
N ALA A 27 -0.81 -2.85 3.07
CA ALA A 27 -2.04 -2.67 2.30
C ALA A 27 -1.87 -1.56 1.27
N ILE A 28 -2.36 -1.81 0.06
CA ILE A 28 -2.42 -0.83 -1.02
C ILE A 28 -3.88 -0.71 -1.44
N PHE A 29 -4.48 0.43 -1.17
CA PHE A 29 -5.81 0.76 -1.67
C PHE A 29 -5.68 1.68 -2.87
N THR A 30 -6.13 1.21 -4.04
CA THR A 30 -6.00 1.98 -5.29
C THR A 30 -7.35 2.55 -5.68
N ILE A 31 -7.40 3.86 -5.88
CA ILE A 31 -8.56 4.57 -6.41
C ILE A 31 -8.28 4.90 -7.87
N HIS A 32 -9.17 4.45 -8.75
CA HIS A 32 -9.18 4.83 -10.16
C HIS A 32 -10.31 5.84 -10.36
N VAL A 33 -9.97 7.02 -10.89
CA VAL A 33 -10.94 8.04 -11.28
C VAL A 33 -10.89 8.16 -12.79
N GLN A 34 -12.04 8.03 -13.44
CA GLN A 34 -12.18 8.32 -14.86
C GLN A 34 -13.19 9.46 -15.00
N HIS A 35 -12.78 10.51 -15.69
CA HIS A 35 -13.64 11.63 -16.07
C HIS A 35 -13.77 11.63 -17.59
N THR A 36 -15.01 11.67 -18.07
CA THR A 36 -15.31 11.80 -19.50
C THR A 36 -15.79 13.22 -19.73
N GLY A 37 -14.94 14.03 -20.34
CA GLY A 37 -15.24 15.40 -20.74
C GLY A 37 -16.28 15.45 -21.87
N PRO A 38 -16.85 16.63 -22.11
CA PRO A 38 -17.81 16.82 -23.19
C PRO A 38 -17.17 16.51 -24.54
N ALA A 39 -17.92 15.89 -25.45
CA ALA A 39 -17.49 15.72 -26.82
C ALA A 39 -17.29 17.10 -27.46
N SER A 40 -16.16 17.29 -28.14
CA SER A 40 -15.73 18.56 -28.72
C SER A 40 -16.60 18.94 -29.93
N GLY A 41 -17.81 19.46 -29.67
CA GLY A 41 -18.69 20.11 -30.63
C GLY A 41 -19.21 19.25 -31.81
N PRO A 42 -20.29 19.69 -32.49
CA PRO A 42 -20.92 18.93 -33.56
C PRO A 42 -20.12 18.83 -34.87
N ALA A 43 -18.96 19.49 -34.97
CA ALA A 43 -18.19 19.62 -36.22
C ALA A 43 -17.03 18.63 -36.35
N SER A 44 -16.79 17.78 -35.36
CA SER A 44 -15.75 16.76 -35.44
C SER A 44 -16.33 15.43 -35.00
N GLY A 45 -16.02 14.35 -35.71
CA GLY A 45 -16.27 12.98 -35.24
C GLY A 45 -15.45 12.61 -34.00
N ALA A 46 -15.25 13.56 -33.08
CA ALA A 46 -14.33 13.49 -31.97
C ALA A 46 -14.93 12.66 -30.83
N SER A 47 -14.17 11.64 -30.44
CA SER A 47 -14.36 10.91 -29.21
C SER A 47 -14.31 11.85 -28.01
N SER A 48 -15.19 11.65 -27.04
CA SER A 48 -15.16 12.33 -25.75
C SER A 48 -13.76 12.28 -25.15
N ASP A 49 -13.25 13.40 -24.63
CA ASP A 49 -11.97 13.41 -23.93
C ASP A 49 -12.09 12.58 -22.65
N ILE A 50 -11.22 11.59 -22.45
CA ILE A 50 -11.21 10.75 -21.26
C ILE A 50 -9.95 11.04 -20.44
N THR A 51 -10.13 11.63 -19.27
CA THR A 51 -9.07 11.79 -18.27
C THR A 51 -9.13 10.64 -17.28
N ARG A 52 -7.98 10.01 -17.00
CA ARG A 52 -7.86 8.95 -15.99
C ARG A 52 -6.83 9.35 -14.94
N ALA A 53 -7.17 9.20 -13.68
CA ALA A 53 -6.27 9.33 -12.56
C ALA A 53 -6.23 8.03 -11.75
N LYS A 54 -5.07 7.72 -11.20
CA LYS A 54 -4.83 6.55 -10.35
C LYS A 54 -4.14 7.02 -9.08
N MET A 55 -4.80 6.86 -7.95
CA MET A 55 -4.27 7.24 -6.63
C MET A 55 -4.03 6.00 -5.79
N HIS A 56 -2.84 5.88 -5.22
CA HIS A 56 -2.47 4.78 -4.33
C HIS A 56 -2.42 5.27 -2.89
N LEU A 57 -3.29 4.74 -2.03
CA LEU A 57 -3.24 4.93 -0.59
C LEU A 57 -2.54 3.71 0.03
N VAL A 58 -1.29 3.90 0.45
CA VAL A 58 -0.43 2.82 0.93
C VAL A 58 -0.29 2.91 2.44
N ASP A 59 -0.57 1.80 3.13
CA ASP A 59 -0.30 1.63 4.56
C ASP A 59 0.69 0.48 4.76
N LEU A 60 1.87 0.79 5.31
CA LEU A 60 2.94 -0.18 5.49
C LEU A 60 2.93 -0.73 6.93
N ALA A 61 3.25 -2.01 7.06
CA ALA A 61 3.48 -2.63 8.35
C ALA A 61 4.69 -2.02 9.08
N GLY A 62 4.75 -2.26 10.39
CA GLY A 62 5.84 -1.78 11.25
C GLY A 62 7.21 -2.31 10.85
N SER A 63 8.23 -1.48 11.03
CA SER A 63 9.65 -1.81 10.76
C SER A 63 10.38 -2.29 12.00
N GLU A 64 9.69 -2.93 12.96
CA GLU A 64 10.29 -3.24 14.25
C GLU A 64 11.37 -4.32 14.11
N ARG A 65 12.49 -4.12 14.83
CA ARG A 65 13.60 -5.06 14.82
C ARG A 65 13.24 -6.31 15.62
N ALA A 66 13.41 -7.49 15.01
CA ALA A 66 13.13 -8.79 15.62
C ALA A 66 13.68 -8.93 17.05
N LYS A 67 14.94 -8.53 17.30
CA LYS A 67 15.60 -8.58 18.62
C LYS A 67 14.85 -7.83 19.73
N ARG A 68 14.09 -6.78 19.40
CA ARG A 68 13.31 -5.98 20.37
C ARG A 68 11.92 -6.57 20.64
N THR A 69 11.38 -7.35 19.70
CA THR A 69 10.02 -7.87 19.77
C THR A 69 9.88 -9.10 20.67
N LYS A 70 10.99 -9.79 20.99
CA LYS A 70 11.02 -11.11 21.65
C LYS A 70 10.07 -12.13 20.98
N ALA A 71 9.78 -11.94 19.69
CA ALA A 71 8.92 -12.83 18.92
C ALA A 71 9.65 -14.13 18.59
N GLU A 72 8.95 -15.25 18.72
CA GLU A 72 9.48 -16.59 18.48
C GLU A 72 8.64 -17.37 17.45
N GLY A 73 9.22 -18.43 16.92
CA GLY A 73 8.54 -19.35 16.00
C GLY A 73 7.92 -18.66 14.80
N GLN A 74 6.61 -18.84 14.60
CA GLN A 74 5.89 -18.27 13.46
C GLN A 74 5.84 -16.73 13.48
N ARG A 75 5.78 -16.10 14.65
CA ARG A 75 5.78 -14.62 14.74
C ARG A 75 7.11 -14.02 14.33
N LEU A 76 8.22 -14.71 14.61
CA LEU A 76 9.54 -14.28 14.13
C LEU A 76 9.61 -14.38 12.60
N LYS A 77 9.13 -15.49 12.03
CA LYS A 77 9.09 -15.69 10.57
C LYS A 77 8.25 -14.61 9.88
N GLU A 78 7.09 -14.28 10.44
CA GLU A 78 6.22 -13.19 9.98
C GLU A 78 6.96 -11.84 9.97
N GLY A 79 7.57 -11.46 11.10
CA GLY A 79 8.32 -10.20 11.21
C GLY A 79 9.53 -10.10 10.27
N ILE A 80 10.17 -11.23 9.96
CA ILE A 80 11.24 -11.29 8.95
C ILE A 80 10.69 -10.97 7.56
N GLN A 81 9.54 -11.53 7.18
CA GLN A 81 8.94 -11.27 5.87
C GLN A 81 8.46 -9.82 5.71
N ILE A 82 7.88 -9.24 6.76
CA ILE A 82 7.51 -7.80 6.78
C ILE A 82 8.75 -6.94 6.52
N ASN A 83 9.81 -7.14 7.31
CA ASN A 83 11.03 -6.36 7.18
C ASN A 83 11.75 -6.59 5.84
N LYS A 84 11.61 -7.77 5.23
CA LYS A 84 12.14 -8.03 3.89
C LYS A 84 11.49 -7.13 2.84
N GLY A 85 10.18 -6.94 2.89
CA GLY A 85 9.46 -6.02 2.01
C GLY A 85 9.91 -4.56 2.18
N LEU A 86 10.03 -4.12 3.44
CA LEU A 86 10.50 -2.77 3.77
C LEU A 86 11.96 -2.53 3.36
N LEU A 87 12.83 -3.52 3.50
CA LEU A 87 14.21 -3.45 3.04
C LEU A 87 14.28 -3.30 1.51
N ALA A 88 13.49 -4.08 0.77
CA ALA A 88 13.43 -3.96 -0.67
C ALA A 88 12.97 -2.55 -1.11
N LEU A 89 11.96 -2.00 -0.44
CA LEU A 89 11.52 -0.61 -0.66
C LEU A 89 12.64 0.39 -0.38
N GLY A 90 13.36 0.24 0.74
CA GLY A 90 14.50 1.09 1.08
C GLY A 90 15.59 1.05 0.02
N ASN A 91 15.93 -0.15 -0.47
CA ASN A 91 16.94 -0.31 -1.53
C ASN A 91 16.54 0.39 -2.83
N VAL A 92 15.26 0.32 -3.22
CA VAL A 92 14.75 1.03 -4.41
C VAL A 92 14.86 2.55 -4.22
N ILE A 93 14.48 3.08 -3.05
CA ILE A 93 14.58 4.51 -2.76
C ILE A 93 16.04 4.95 -2.79
N SER A 94 16.95 4.20 -2.16
CA SER A 94 18.38 4.49 -2.19
C SER A 94 18.93 4.50 -3.62
N ALA A 95 18.59 3.49 -4.43
CA ALA A 95 19.05 3.41 -5.83
C ALA A 95 18.50 4.53 -6.73
N LEU A 96 17.33 5.08 -6.41
CA LEU A 96 16.75 6.24 -7.12
C LEU A 96 17.31 7.59 -6.62
N GLY A 97 17.78 7.64 -5.39
CA GLY A 97 18.35 8.84 -4.76
C GLY A 97 19.86 8.98 -4.93
N ASP A 98 20.56 7.91 -5.32
CA ASP A 98 21.96 8.00 -5.75
C ASP A 98 22.01 8.68 -7.12
N ASP A 99 22.49 9.93 -7.13
CA ASP A 99 22.90 10.61 -8.34
C ASP A 99 24.09 9.83 -8.94
N LYS A 100 24.04 9.60 -10.25
CA LYS A 100 25.15 9.03 -10.99
C LYS A 100 26.23 10.07 -11.24
#